data_AF-A0A932ZNG3-F1
#
_entry.id   AF-A0A932ZNG3-F1
#
_cell.length_a   1.000
_cell.length_b   1.000
_cell.length_c   1.000
_cell.angle_alpha   90.00
_cell.angle_beta   90.00
_cell.angle_gamma   90.00
#
_symmetry.space_group_name_H-M   'P 1'
#
loop_
_entity.id
_entity.type
_entity.pdbx_description
1 polymer ?
#
loop_
_entity_poly.entity_id
_entity_poly.type
_entity_poly.pdbx_seq_one_letter_code
_entity_poly.pdbx_strand_id
1 'polypeptide(L)'
;MSASKVGRRGTYVIPADLRKRYGLGEGAMVVAEPTAEGILLRPAAVVPVEIYSRERQAEFLLSNAVDTEDFQKASEEVRRLGLDPSKVRHESPSGA
;
A
#
# COMPACT_ATOMS: atom_id res chain seq x y z
N MET A 1 22.21 -15.62 22.73
CA MET A 1 22.35 -14.18 23.00
C MET A 1 23.77 -13.78 22.59
N SER A 2 23.92 -12.88 21.62
CA SER A 2 25.23 -12.42 21.15
C SER A 2 25.36 -10.92 21.38
N ALA A 3 26.47 -10.48 21.97
CA ALA A 3 26.75 -9.06 22.13
C ALA A 3 27.26 -8.49 20.80
N SER A 4 26.67 -7.38 20.34
CA SER A 4 27.12 -6.65 19.15
C SER A 4 27.44 -5.20 19.53
N LYS A 5 28.41 -4.60 18.85
CA LYS A 5 28.85 -3.23 19.12
C LYS A 5 28.08 -2.25 18.25
N VAL A 6 27.75 -1.08 18.82
CA VAL A 6 27.24 0.06 18.06
C VAL A 6 28.45 0.86 17.54
N GLY A 7 28.45 1.13 16.24
CA GLY A 7 29.50 1.93 15.61
C GLY A 7 29.43 3.41 15.99
N ARG A 8 30.47 4.18 15.67
CA ARG A 8 30.58 5.61 16.01
C ARG A 8 29.37 6.47 15.56
N ARG A 9 28.69 6.07 14.48
CA ARG A 9 27.54 6.77 13.90
C ARG A 9 26.18 6.17 14.31
N GLY A 10 26.14 5.31 15.33
CA GLY A 10 24.91 4.64 15.75
C GLY A 10 24.54 3.42 14.91
N THR A 11 25.39 2.99 13.98
CA THR A 11 25.13 1.79 13.16
C THR A 11 25.17 0.55 14.05
N TYR A 12 24.08 -0.21 14.06
CA TYR A 12 23.97 -1.52 14.69
C TYR A 12 23.81 -2.60 13.62
N VAL A 13 24.68 -3.59 13.62
CA VAL A 13 24.57 -4.73 12.69
C VAL A 13 23.71 -5.80 13.35
N ILE A 14 22.54 -6.05 12.78
CA ILE A 14 21.65 -7.13 13.23
C ILE A 14 22.32 -8.48 12.89
N PRO A 15 22.55 -9.35 13.88
CA PRO A 15 23.07 -10.70 13.67
C PRO A 15 22.33 -11.48 12.57
N ALA A 16 23.07 -12.30 11.81
CA ALA A 16 22.56 -12.95 10.61
C ALA A 16 21.40 -13.94 10.90
N ASP A 17 21.42 -14.60 12.05
CA ASP A 17 20.36 -15.49 12.52
C ASP A 17 19.04 -14.75 12.76
N LEU A 18 19.11 -13.56 13.38
CA LEU A 18 17.93 -12.70 13.57
C LEU A 18 17.41 -12.16 12.24
N ARG A 19 18.30 -11.69 11.35
CA ARG A 19 17.87 -11.22 10.03
C ARG A 19 17.11 -12.29 9.25
N LYS A 20 17.63 -13.52 9.22
CA LYS A 20 16.97 -14.66 8.56
C LYS A 20 15.62 -15.00 9.19
N ARG A 21 15.56 -15.03 10.53
CA ARG A 21 14.33 -15.34 11.27
C ARG A 21 13.20 -14.34 10.99
N TYR A 22 13.53 -13.06 10.81
CA TYR A 22 12.56 -11.98 10.62
C TYR A 22 12.47 -11.46 9.18
N GLY A 23 13.08 -12.16 8.21
CA GLY A 23 13.00 -11.76 6.79
C GLY A 23 13.68 -10.43 6.47
N LEU A 24 14.65 -9.97 7.27
CA LEU A 24 15.36 -8.71 7.07
C LEU A 24 16.53 -8.91 6.08
N GLY A 25 16.17 -9.01 4.81
CA GLY A 25 17.11 -9.09 3.68
C GLY A 25 17.81 -7.77 3.36
N GLU A 26 18.65 -7.79 2.33
CA GLU A 26 19.22 -6.57 1.76
C GLU A 26 18.10 -5.65 1.25
N GLY A 27 18.23 -4.34 1.51
CA GLY A 27 17.23 -3.35 1.11
C GLY A 27 15.93 -3.36 1.93
N ALA A 28 15.80 -4.22 2.93
CA ALA A 28 14.63 -4.24 3.80
C ALA A 28 14.51 -2.91 4.57
N MET A 29 13.33 -2.30 4.50
CA MET A 29 13.02 -1.08 5.25
C MET A 29 12.52 -1.46 6.64
N VAL A 30 12.92 -0.69 7.65
CA VAL A 30 12.47 -0.84 9.03
C VAL A 30 12.17 0.51 9.66
N VAL A 31 11.16 0.56 10.53
CA VAL A 31 10.92 1.69 11.44
C VAL A 31 11.55 1.36 12.78
N ALA A 32 12.26 2.32 13.37
CA ALA A 32 12.79 2.24 14.72
C ALA A 32 11.94 3.10 15.66
N GLU A 33 11.33 2.46 16.66
CA GLU A 33 10.44 3.11 17.63
C GLU A 33 11.03 2.99 19.05
N PRO A 34 11.05 4.07 19.85
CA PRO A 34 11.40 3.97 21.26
C PRO A 34 10.26 3.29 22.04
N THR A 35 10.60 2.33 22.88
CA THR A 35 9.70 1.68 23.84
C THR A 35 10.30 1.72 25.25
N ALA A 36 9.55 1.30 26.27
CA ALA A 36 10.06 1.23 27.65
C ALA A 36 11.22 0.23 27.79
N GLU A 37 11.24 -0.80 26.93
CA GLU A 37 12.21 -1.89 26.92
C GLU A 37 13.40 -1.67 25.98
N GLY A 38 13.35 -0.63 25.14
CA GLY A 38 14.45 -0.29 24.22
C GLY A 38 13.99 0.24 22.88
N ILE A 39 14.60 -0.24 21.79
CA ILE A 39 14.27 0.14 20.41
C ILE A 39 13.55 -1.04 19.76
N LEU A 40 12.30 -0.84 19.36
CA LEU A 40 11.56 -1.79 18.56
C LEU A 40 11.83 -1.52 17.07
N LEU A 41 12.31 -2.56 16.36
CA LEU A 41 12.46 -2.52 14.92
C LEU A 41 11.27 -3.22 14.26
N ARG A 42 10.50 -2.49 13.45
CA ARG A 42 9.35 -3.02 12.73
C ARG A 42 9.65 -3.06 11.23
N PRO A 43 9.46 -4.20 10.53
CA PRO A 43 9.49 -4.22 9.08
C PRO A 43 8.54 -3.17 8.49
N ALA A 44 8.99 -2.50 7.45
CA ALA A 44 8.26 -1.45 6.76
C ALA A 44 8.26 -1.71 5.25
N ALA A 45 7.19 -1.27 4.59
CA ALA A 45 7.14 -1.20 3.14
C ALA A 45 6.92 0.26 2.75
N VAL A 46 7.74 0.74 1.81
CA VAL A 46 7.50 2.04 1.17
C VAL A 46 6.70 1.75 -0.08
N VAL A 47 5.41 2.08 -0.03
CA VAL A 47 4.52 2.01 -1.20
C VAL A 47 4.43 3.39 -1.84
N PRO A 48 4.51 3.51 -3.17
CA PRO A 48 4.28 4.78 -3.84
C PRO A 48 2.83 5.23 -3.57
N VAL A 49 2.67 6.52 -3.28
CA VAL A 49 1.32 7.11 -3.19
C VAL A 49 0.82 7.31 -4.62
N GLU A 50 -0.19 6.54 -5.01
CA GLU A 50 -0.85 6.72 -6.30
C GLU A 50 -1.85 7.89 -6.21
N ILE A 51 -1.58 8.97 -6.94
CA ILE A 51 -2.50 10.10 -7.06
C ILE A 51 -3.47 9.78 -8.20
N TYR A 52 -4.73 9.52 -7.87
CA TYR A 52 -5.73 9.18 -8.88
C TYR A 52 -6.23 10.42 -9.64
N SER A 53 -6.04 10.41 -10.95
CA SER A 53 -6.74 11.34 -11.85
C SER A 53 -8.24 11.09 -11.82
N ARG A 54 -9.05 12.02 -12.33
CA ARG A 54 -10.51 11.85 -12.39
C ARG A 54 -10.88 10.62 -13.22
N GLU A 55 -10.14 10.36 -14.28
CA GLU A 55 -10.31 9.20 -15.17
C GLU A 55 -10.02 7.90 -14.43
N ARG A 56 -8.96 7.87 -13.61
CA ARG A 56 -8.61 6.69 -12.80
C ARG A 56 -9.66 6.44 -11.70
N GLN A 57 -10.17 7.49 -11.07
CA GLN A 57 -11.29 7.38 -10.13
C GLN A 57 -12.54 6.81 -10.82
N ALA A 58 -12.85 7.30 -12.02
CA ALA A 58 -14.00 6.84 -12.78
C ALA A 58 -13.90 5.37 -13.21
N GLU A 59 -12.72 4.93 -13.65
CA GLU A 59 -12.45 3.52 -13.96
C GLU A 59 -12.74 2.63 -12.75
N PHE A 60 -12.29 3.02 -11.55
CA PHE A 60 -12.52 2.24 -10.34
C PHE A 60 -13.98 2.23 -9.91
N LEU A 61 -14.68 3.36 -9.99
CA LEU A 61 -16.10 3.44 -9.66
C LEU A 61 -16.91 2.44 -10.49
N LEU A 62 -16.64 2.39 -11.80
CA LEU A 62 -17.36 1.50 -12.72
C LEU A 62 -16.92 0.05 -12.61
N SER A 63 -15.62 -0.23 -12.51
CA SER A 63 -15.09 -1.61 -12.49
C SER A 63 -15.36 -2.35 -11.18
N ASN A 64 -15.57 -1.62 -10.08
CA ASN A 64 -15.89 -2.21 -8.78
C ASN A 64 -17.40 -2.35 -8.53
N ALA A 65 -18.25 -1.93 -9.48
CA ALA A 65 -19.68 -2.08 -9.34
C ALA A 65 -20.06 -3.56 -9.31
N VAL A 66 -20.78 -3.98 -8.27
CA VAL A 66 -21.05 -5.42 -8.03
C VAL A 66 -22.29 -5.88 -8.80
N ASP A 67 -23.27 -5.00 -9.00
CA ASP A 67 -24.51 -5.28 -9.72
C ASP A 67 -24.95 -4.09 -10.59
N THR A 68 -26.05 -4.25 -11.30
CA THR A 68 -26.58 -3.22 -12.21
C THR A 68 -27.01 -1.95 -11.47
N GLU A 69 -27.57 -2.06 -10.27
CA GLU A 69 -27.99 -0.88 -9.49
C GLU A 69 -26.77 -0.08 -9.04
N ASP A 70 -25.75 -0.79 -8.55
CA ASP A 70 -24.46 -0.22 -8.17
C ASP A 70 -23.76 0.44 -9.36
N PHE A 71 -23.82 -0.18 -10.53
CA PHE A 71 -23.26 0.39 -11.77
C PHE A 71 -23.96 1.69 -12.18
N GLN A 72 -25.27 1.82 -11.98
CA GLN A 72 -25.97 3.08 -12.25
C GLN A 72 -25.52 4.20 -11.30
N LYS A 73 -25.37 3.88 -10.01
CA LYS A 73 -24.86 4.83 -9.01
C LYS A 73 -23.43 5.25 -9.32
N ALA A 74 -22.57 4.30 -9.68
CA ALA A 74 -21.20 4.56 -10.13
C ALA A 74 -21.18 5.46 -11.37
N SER A 75 -22.06 5.19 -12.35
CA SER A 75 -22.19 6.01 -13.56
C SER A 75 -22.63 7.45 -13.26
N GLU A 76 -23.50 7.67 -12.28
CA GLU A 76 -23.85 9.03 -11.83
C GLU A 76 -22.65 9.74 -11.21
N GLU A 77 -21.86 9.06 -10.39
CA GLU A 77 -20.67 9.64 -9.77
C GLU A 77 -19.61 10.00 -10.82
N VAL A 78 -19.42 9.15 -11.83
CA VAL A 78 -18.53 9.45 -12.97
C VAL A 78 -19.00 10.71 -13.72
N ARG A 79 -20.31 10.90 -13.88
CA ARG A 79 -20.84 12.16 -14.46
C ARG A 79 -20.56 13.37 -13.57
N ARG A 80 -20.60 13.24 -12.24
CA ARG A 80 -20.23 14.32 -11.30
C ARG A 80 -18.75 14.68 -11.37
N LEU A 81 -17.89 13.71 -11.71
CA LEU A 81 -16.47 13.97 -12.02
C LEU A 81 -16.26 14.72 -13.35
N GLY A 82 -17.33 14.91 -14.14
CA GLY A 82 -17.30 15.58 -15.45
C GLY A 82 -16.90 14.65 -16.60
N LEU A 83 -17.01 13.34 -16.40
CA LEU A 83 -16.63 12.32 -17.36
C LEU A 83 -17.87 11.58 -17.90
N ASP A 84 -17.74 11.01 -19.09
CA ASP A 84 -18.77 10.18 -19.72
C ASP A 84 -18.53 8.71 -19.35
N PRO A 85 -19.42 8.07 -18.57
CA PRO A 85 -19.25 6.68 -18.13
C PRO A 85 -19.05 5.69 -19.29
N SER A 86 -19.64 5.97 -20.45
CA SER A 86 -19.53 5.09 -21.63
C SER A 86 -18.15 5.12 -22.29
N LYS A 87 -17.35 6.16 -22.03
CA LYS A 87 -16.01 6.36 -22.60
C LYS A 87 -14.88 5.95 -21.66
N VAL A 88 -15.19 5.69 -20.40
CA VAL A 88 -14.23 5.23 -19.40
C VAL A 88 -14.01 3.74 -19.61
N ARG A 89 -12.75 3.30 -19.71
CA ARG A 89 -12.43 1.87 -19.73
C ARG A 89 -12.77 1.27 -18.36
N HIS A 90 -13.61 0.24 -18.33
CA HIS A 90 -13.99 -0.45 -17.09
C HIS A 90 -14.40 -1.91 -17.37
N GLU A 91 -14.39 -2.74 -16.34
CA GLU A 91 -14.98 -4.08 -16.38
C GLU A 91 -16.48 -4.00 -16.08
N SER A 92 -17.31 -4.66 -16.87
CA SER A 92 -18.76 -4.74 -16.59
C SER A 92 -19.02 -5.68 -15.41
N PRO A 93 -20.01 -5.38 -14.54
CA PRO A 93 -20.40 -6.28 -13.47
C PRO A 93 -20.72 -7.66 -14.02
N SER A 94 -20.15 -8.71 -13.42
CA SER A 94 -20.42 -10.09 -13.83
C SER A 94 -21.82 -10.50 -13.38
N GLY A 95 -22.83 -10.17 -14.18
CA GLY A 95 -24.23 -10.52 -13.87
C GLY A 95 -25.31 -9.78 -14.65
N ALA A 96 -24.97 -9.12 -15.76
CA ALA A 96 -25.96 -8.53 -16.67
C ALA A 96 -26.70 -9.60 -17.48
#